data_AF-A0A8I0H3D8-F1
#
_entry.id   AF-A0A8I0H3D8-F1
#
_cell.length_a   1.000
_cell.length_b   1.000
_cell.length_c   1.000
_cell.angle_alpha   90.00
_cell.angle_beta   90.00
_cell.angle_gamma   90.00
#
_symmetry.space_group_name_H-M   'P 1'
#
loop_
_entity.id
_entity.type
_entity.pdbx_description
1 polymer ?
#
loop_
_entity_poly.entity_id
_entity_poly.type
_entity_poly.pdbx_seq_one_letter_code
_entity_poly.pdbx_strand_id
1 'polypeptide(L)'
;SVKRVGDLTYRICREVLDGIAVVPEGKVCSTILQVYNDSAIVLEPAGALPLAALDAYREEICGKTVVCILSGSNNDIARMQEIKERS
;
A
#
# COMPACT_ATOMS: atom_id res chain seq x y z
N SER A 1 7.47 14.20 0.07
CA SER A 1 7.22 13.33 1.24
C SER A 1 6.59 14.14 2.35
N VAL A 2 5.74 13.52 3.18
CA VAL A 2 5.12 14.16 4.35
C VAL A 2 6.16 14.22 5.47
N LYS A 3 6.46 15.41 5.99
CA LYS A 3 7.45 15.60 7.06
C LYS A 3 6.84 15.50 8.48
N ARG A 4 5.57 15.87 8.62
CA ARG A 4 4.81 15.82 9.88
C ARG A 4 3.34 15.57 9.54
N VAL A 5 2.70 14.68 10.28
CA VAL A 5 1.25 14.41 10.17
C VAL A 5 0.43 15.59 10.69
N GLY A 6 -0.80 15.75 10.18
CA GLY A 6 -1.69 16.81 10.62
C GLY A 6 -2.20 16.61 12.05
N ASP A 7 -2.42 17.70 12.78
CA ASP A 7 -2.82 17.63 14.21
C ASP A 7 -4.22 17.05 14.41
N LEU A 8 -5.16 17.36 13.52
CA LEU A 8 -6.53 16.82 13.60
C LEU A 8 -6.55 15.32 13.28
N THR A 9 -5.92 14.90 12.19
CA THR A 9 -5.89 13.50 11.77
C THR A 9 -5.10 12.65 12.76
N TYR A 10 -3.99 13.15 13.29
CA TYR A 10 -3.25 12.46 14.33
C TYR A 10 -4.09 12.20 15.59
N ARG A 11 -4.83 13.21 16.07
CA ARG A 11 -5.72 13.03 17.24
C ARG A 11 -6.77 11.96 17.00
N ILE A 12 -7.45 12.00 15.85
CA ILE A 12 -8.48 11.00 15.51
C ILE A 12 -7.85 9.61 15.41
N CYS A 13 -6.78 9.46 14.63
CA CYS A 13 -6.12 8.18 14.41
C CYS A 13 -5.59 7.55 15.70
N ARG A 14 -5.16 8.36 16.68
CA ARG A 14 -4.71 7.87 17.99
C ARG A 14 -5.81 7.18 18.79
N GLU A 15 -7.08 7.55 18.55
CA GLU A 15 -8.23 6.98 19.26
C GLU A 15 -8.87 5.81 18.51
N VAL A 16 -8.80 5.79 17.17
CA VAL A 16 -9.57 4.86 16.33
C VAL A 16 -8.76 3.83 15.55
N LEU A 17 -7.43 3.99 15.42
CA LEU A 17 -6.61 2.98 14.73
C LEU A 17 -6.16 1.88 15.69
N ASP A 18 -6.36 0.63 15.29
CA ASP A 18 -5.85 -0.54 16.01
C ASP A 18 -4.33 -0.73 15.83
N GLY A 19 -3.75 -0.20 14.75
CA GLY A 19 -2.34 -0.37 14.46
C GLY A 19 -1.85 0.38 13.23
N ILE A 20 -0.54 0.34 13.02
CA ILE A 20 0.17 0.90 11.86
C ILE A 20 1.15 -0.15 11.36
N ALA A 21 1.10 -0.47 10.07
CA ALA A 21 2.10 -1.30 9.41
C ALA A 21 3.11 -0.42 8.65
N VAL A 22 4.38 -0.80 8.74
CA VAL A 22 5.46 -0.21 7.93
C VAL A 22 5.84 -1.23 6.86
N VAL A 23 5.85 -0.77 5.61
CA VAL A 23 6.10 -1.64 4.44
C VAL A 23 7.42 -1.23 3.78
N PRO A 24 8.33 -2.18 3.48
CA PRO A 24 9.53 -1.89 2.72
C PRO A 24 9.22 -1.40 1.30
N GLU A 25 10.01 -0.47 0.77
CA GLU A 25 9.84 0.08 -0.59
C GLU A 25 9.80 -1.03 -1.64
N GLY A 26 10.73 -2.00 -1.58
CA GLY A 26 10.77 -3.12 -2.52
C GLY A 26 9.48 -3.93 -2.56
N LYS A 27 8.86 -4.16 -1.38
CA LYS A 27 7.57 -4.86 -1.30
C LYS A 27 6.45 -4.07 -1.98
N VAL A 28 6.43 -2.74 -1.83
CA VAL A 28 5.49 -1.86 -2.54
C VAL A 28 5.69 -1.98 -4.05
N CYS A 29 6.95 -1.99 -4.52
CA CYS A 29 7.28 -2.17 -5.92
C CYS A 29 6.78 -3.50 -6.49
N SER A 30 7.08 -4.62 -5.83
CA SER A 30 6.62 -5.94 -6.29
C SER A 30 5.08 -6.02 -6.29
N THR A 31 4.39 -5.42 -5.30
CA THR A 31 2.92 -5.37 -5.24
C THR A 31 2.32 -4.58 -6.40
N ILE A 32 2.89 -3.43 -6.78
CA ILE A 32 2.42 -2.67 -7.95
C ILE A 32 2.48 -3.54 -9.22
N LEU A 33 3.60 -4.24 -9.44
CA LEU A 33 3.77 -5.11 -10.60
C LEU A 33 2.79 -6.28 -10.57
N GLN A 34 2.57 -6.88 -9.41
CA GLN A 34 1.61 -7.96 -9.25
C GLN A 34 0.20 -7.50 -9.63
N VAL A 35 -0.27 -6.39 -9.06
CA VAL A 35 -1.62 -5.86 -9.34
C VAL A 35 -1.80 -5.50 -10.82
N TYR A 36 -0.77 -4.94 -11.44
CA TYR A 36 -0.78 -4.69 -12.87
C TYR A 36 -0.89 -5.98 -13.69
N ASN A 37 -0.09 -7.00 -13.36
CA ASN A 37 -0.12 -8.28 -14.09
C ASN A 37 -1.44 -9.03 -13.89
N ASP A 38 -2.00 -9.01 -12.68
CA ASP A 38 -3.18 -9.79 -12.32
C ASP A 38 -4.49 -9.10 -12.76
N SER A 39 -4.54 -7.77 -12.74
CA SER A 39 -5.79 -7.00 -12.90
C SER A 39 -5.72 -5.85 -13.91
N ALA A 40 -4.57 -5.61 -14.55
CA ALA A 40 -4.31 -4.47 -15.43
C ALA A 40 -4.57 -3.10 -14.76
N ILE A 41 -4.50 -3.05 -13.43
CA ILE A 41 -4.66 -1.82 -12.64
C ILE A 41 -3.28 -1.22 -12.41
N VAL A 42 -3.10 0.03 -12.82
CA VAL A 42 -1.89 0.80 -12.54
C VAL A 42 -2.05 1.49 -11.19
N LEU A 43 -1.21 1.17 -10.21
CA LEU A 43 -1.20 1.83 -8.91
C LEU A 43 -0.02 2.78 -8.78
N GLU A 44 -0.22 3.87 -8.04
CA GLU A 44 0.89 4.64 -7.48
C GLU A 44 1.38 3.97 -6.17
N PRO A 45 2.59 4.30 -5.68
CA PRO A 45 3.14 3.67 -4.46
C PRO A 45 2.22 3.73 -3.24
N ALA A 46 1.57 4.88 -3.00
CA ALA A 46 0.64 5.02 -1.88
C ALA A 46 -0.60 4.11 -2.04
N GLY A 47 -1.11 3.97 -3.27
CA GLY A 47 -2.27 3.13 -3.57
C GLY A 47 -2.01 1.63 -3.39
N ALA A 48 -0.75 1.19 -3.43
CA ALA A 48 -0.37 -0.21 -3.25
C ALA A 48 -0.10 -0.59 -1.78
N LEU A 49 0.07 0.37 -0.88
CA LEU A 49 0.42 0.13 0.53
C LEU A 49 -0.52 -0.86 1.25
N PRO A 50 -1.86 -0.78 1.12
CA PRO A 50 -2.74 -1.68 1.86
C PRO A 50 -2.59 -3.13 1.45
N LEU A 51 -2.38 -3.41 0.15
CA LEU A 51 -2.14 -4.76 -0.35
C LEU A 51 -0.77 -5.28 0.06
N ALA A 52 0.26 -4.42 -0.03
CA ALA A 52 1.62 -4.76 0.33
C ALA A 52 1.78 -5.10 1.83
N ALA A 53 0.89 -4.57 2.68
CA ALA A 53 0.87 -4.85 4.11
C ALA A 53 0.18 -6.17 4.50
N LEU A 54 -0.61 -6.79 3.62
CA LEU A 54 -1.43 -7.96 3.99
C LEU A 54 -0.61 -9.16 4.46
N ASP A 55 0.60 -9.35 3.93
CA ASP A 55 1.50 -10.43 4.36
C ASP A 55 1.87 -10.33 5.84
N ALA A 56 2.00 -9.09 6.36
CA ALA A 56 2.29 -8.85 7.77
C ALA A 56 1.11 -9.18 8.68
N TYR A 57 -0.11 -9.25 8.13
CA TYR A 57 -1.34 -9.56 8.86
C TYR A 57 -1.92 -10.95 8.53
N ARG A 58 -1.13 -11.82 7.86
CA ARG A 58 -1.61 -13.07 7.27
C ARG A 58 -2.34 -13.97 8.27
N GLU A 59 -1.80 -14.07 9.48
CA GLU A 59 -2.39 -14.88 10.54
C GLU A 59 -3.67 -14.24 11.09
N GLU A 60 -3.67 -12.93 11.32
CA GLU A 60 -4.81 -12.21 11.88
C GLU A 60 -6.02 -12.15 10.93
N ILE A 61 -5.79 -12.18 9.61
CA ILE A 61 -6.86 -12.06 8.60
C ILE A 61 -7.38 -13.39 8.08
N CYS A 62 -6.80 -14.52 8.50
CA CYS A 62 -7.23 -15.83 8.05
C CYS A 62 -8.72 -16.08 8.36
N GLY A 63 -9.49 -16.48 7.35
CA GLY A 63 -10.93 -16.73 7.48
C GLY A 63 -11.81 -15.48 7.63
N LYS A 64 -11.24 -14.27 7.49
CA LYS A 64 -11.97 -13.00 7.59
C LYS A 64 -12.15 -12.36 6.21
N THR A 65 -13.18 -11.52 6.09
CA THR A 65 -13.33 -10.61 4.95
C THR A 65 -12.47 -9.37 5.19
N VAL A 66 -11.56 -9.09 4.26
CA VAL A 66 -10.66 -7.94 4.31
C VAL A 66 -10.98 -6.97 3.17
N VAL A 67 -11.02 -5.67 3.48
CA VAL A 67 -11.23 -4.61 2.50
C VAL A 67 -9.99 -3.72 2.46
N CYS A 68 -9.45 -3.49 1.27
CA CYS A 68 -8.32 -2.61 1.03
C CYS A 68 -8.75 -1.38 0.23
N ILE A 69 -8.28 -0.19 0.63
CA ILE A 69 -8.54 1.06 -0.08
C ILE A 69 -7.36 1.37 -1.01
N LEU A 70 -7.53 1.16 -2.31
CA LEU A 70 -6.51 1.53 -3.30
C LEU A 70 -6.64 3.04 -3.60
N SER A 71 -5.85 3.86 -2.90
CA SER A 71 -6.08 5.30 -2.83
C SER A 71 -5.80 6.08 -4.11
N GLY A 72 -5.01 5.54 -5.04
CA GLY A 72 -4.61 6.27 -6.24
C GLY A 72 -3.90 5.43 -7.30
N SER A 73 -4.00 5.90 -8.54
CA SER A 73 -3.48 5.29 -9.76
C SER A 73 -2.71 6.28 -10.63
N ASN A 74 -2.27 7.41 -10.07
CA ASN A 74 -1.60 8.46 -10.83
C ASN A 74 -0.11 8.12 -11.04
N ASN A 75 0.12 7.04 -11.78
CA ASN A 75 1.43 6.53 -12.09
C ASN A 75 1.56 6.26 -13.58
N ASP A 76 2.75 6.49 -14.12
CA ASP A 76 3.02 6.30 -15.54
C ASP A 76 3.50 4.86 -15.78
N ILE A 77 2.94 4.20 -16.79
CA ILE A 77 3.33 2.86 -17.23
C ILE A 77 4.82 2.80 -17.59
N ALA A 78 5.39 3.88 -18.14
CA ALA A 78 6.81 3.95 -18.46
C ALA A 78 7.70 3.76 -17.22
N ARG A 79 7.23 4.15 -16.03
CA ARG A 79 7.95 4.01 -14.76
C ARG A 79 7.91 2.59 -14.19
N MET A 80 7.15 1.67 -14.79
CA MET A 80 7.12 0.27 -14.38
C MET A 80 8.47 -0.44 -14.55
N GLN A 81 9.29 -0.02 -15.52
CA GLN A 81 10.63 -0.59 -15.70
C GLN A 81 11.53 -0.30 -14.49
N GLU A 82 11.56 0.93 -13.99
CA GLU A 82 12.31 1.30 -12.77
C GLU A 82 11.80 0.55 -11.54
N ILE A 83 10.47 0.38 -11.42
CA ILE A 83 9.86 -0.39 -10.33
C ILE A 83 10.31 -1.86 -10.39
N LYS A 84 10.42 -2.43 -11.59
CA LYS A 84 10.91 -3.80 -11.80
C LYS A 84 12.36 -4.00 -11.36
N GLU A 85 13.20 -2.97 -11.50
CA GLU A 85 14.60 -3.01 -11.02
C GLU A 85 14.72 -2.92 -9.50
N ARG A 86 13.69 -2.41 -8.81
CA ARG A 86 13.64 -2.22 -7.34
C ARG A 86 12.80 -3.26 -6.60
N SER A 87 12.22 -4.21 -7.34
CA SER A 87 11.30 -5.25 -6.81
C SER A 87 12.00 -6.44 -6.20
#